data_AF-A0A4R4FFH8-F1
#
_entry.id   AF-A0A4R4FFH8-F1
#
_cell.length_a   1.000
_cell.length_b   1.000
_cell.length_c   1.000
_cell.angle_alpha   90.00
_cell.angle_beta   90.00
_cell.angle_gamma   90.00
#
_symmetry.space_group_name_H-M   'P 1'
#
loop_
_entity.id
_entity.type
_entity.pdbx_description
1 polymer ?
#
loop_
_entity_poly.entity_id
_entity_poly.type
_entity_poly.pdbx_seq_one_letter_code
_entity_poly.pdbx_strand_id
1 'polypeptide(L)'
;MKELTCIVCPNGCTLHVEESNGRYRVTGNLCKRGEEFAVAELTNPVRTVCSTVATAFPKVPVIPVRVSREIPMERIFDVMEKINKIVVSERVEKGTVLIEDVLGLGANIIVTSSILSEQE
;
A
#
# COMPACT_ATOMS: atom_id res chain seq x y z
N MET A 1 25.34 -10.79 -5.00
CA MET A 1 25.11 -9.38 -5.37
C MET A 1 23.76 -9.30 -6.04
N LYS A 2 22.84 -8.48 -5.53
CA LYS A 2 21.51 -8.24 -6.12
C LYS A 2 21.48 -6.84 -6.72
N GLU A 3 20.84 -6.71 -7.87
CA GLU A 3 20.61 -5.42 -8.53
C GLU A 3 19.16 -4.99 -8.32
N LEU A 4 18.96 -3.71 -7.99
CA LEU A 4 17.64 -3.11 -7.70
C LEU A 4 17.58 -1.72 -8.32
N THR A 5 16.42 -1.32 -8.83
CA THR A 5 16.19 0.07 -9.24
C THR A 5 15.53 0.83 -8.10
N CYS A 6 16.12 1.94 -7.67
CA CYS A 6 15.53 2.81 -6.67
C CYS A 6 14.27 3.48 -7.21
N ILE A 7 13.09 3.15 -6.67
CA ILE A 7 11.80 3.74 -7.09
C ILE A 7 11.37 4.94 -6.25
N VAL A 8 12.20 5.37 -5.30
CA VAL A 8 11.85 6.41 -4.32
C VAL A 8 11.77 7.81 -4.94
N CYS A 9 12.47 8.05 -6.05
CA CYS A 9 12.56 9.35 -6.70
C CYS A 9 12.74 9.18 -8.22
N PRO A 10 12.49 10.22 -9.04
CA PRO A 10 12.52 10.11 -10.50
C PRO A 10 13.91 9.80 -11.08
N ASN A 11 14.99 9.90 -10.29
CA ASN A 11 16.34 9.59 -10.76
C ASN A 11 16.57 8.10 -11.04
N GLY A 12 15.78 7.20 -10.41
CA GLY A 12 15.83 5.78 -10.75
C GLY A 12 17.20 5.11 -10.63
N CYS A 13 18.00 5.44 -9.61
CA CYS A 13 19.38 4.94 -9.50
C CYS A 13 19.44 3.41 -9.50
N THR A 14 20.37 2.83 -10.26
CA THR A 14 20.69 1.40 -10.20
C THR A 14 21.52 1.12 -8.95
N LEU A 15 20.95 0.34 -8.04
CA LEU A 15 21.53 -0.02 -6.76
C LEU A 15 22.07 -1.45 -6.83
N HIS A 16 23.26 -1.64 -6.27
CA HIS A 16 23.86 -2.94 -6.09
C HIS A 16 23.98 -3.23 -4.61
N VAL A 17 23.40 -4.35 -4.18
CA VAL A 17 23.39 -4.77 -2.78
C VAL A 17 24.19 -6.05 -2.59
N GLU A 18 25.11 -5.98 -1.65
CA GLU A 18 25.88 -7.11 -1.16
C GLU A 18 25.47 -7.42 0.28
N GLU A 19 25.17 -8.69 0.55
CA GLU A 19 24.87 -9.17 1.89
C GLU A 19 26.09 -9.92 2.42
N SER A 20 26.61 -9.49 3.56
CA SER A 20 27.73 -10.15 4.25
C SER A 20 27.49 -10.16 5.75
N ASN A 21 27.42 -11.36 6.34
CA ASN A 21 27.23 -11.57 7.79
C ASN A 21 26.04 -10.78 8.39
N GLY A 22 24.90 -10.75 7.70
CA GLY A 22 23.69 -10.04 8.16
C GLY A 22 23.75 -8.52 8.04
N ARG A 23 24.77 -7.97 7.38
CA ARG A 23 24.85 -6.55 7.00
C ARG A 23 24.67 -6.41 5.50
N TYR A 24 23.87 -5.42 5.11
CA TYR A 24 23.69 -5.02 3.72
C TYR A 24 24.61 -3.84 3.40
N ARG A 25 25.46 -3.99 2.39
CA ARG A 25 26.21 -2.89 1.78
C ARG A 25 25.52 -2.53 0.47
N VAL A 26 25.03 -1.30 0.39
CA VAL A 26 24.40 -0.75 -0.82
C VAL A 26 25.38 0.19 -1.52
N THR A 27 25.47 0.08 -2.83
CA THR A 27 26.28 0.96 -3.69
C THR A 27 25.49 1.37 -4.93
N GLY A 28 25.90 2.46 -5.59
CA GLY A 28 25.18 3.03 -6.74
C GLY A 28 24.04 3.99 -6.38
N ASN A 29 23.77 4.21 -5.08
CA ASN A 29 22.85 5.23 -4.60
C ASN A 29 23.49 6.63 -4.66
N LEU A 30 22.75 7.61 -5.18
CA LEU A 30 23.14 9.03 -5.13
C LEU A 30 22.73 9.71 -3.81
N CYS A 31 21.94 9.03 -2.98
CA CYS A 31 21.41 9.57 -1.74
C CYS A 31 21.17 8.47 -0.70
N LYS A 32 21.04 8.86 0.57
CA LYS A 32 20.77 7.95 1.69
C LYS A 32 19.43 7.21 1.56
N ARG A 33 18.42 7.86 0.97
CA ARG A 33 17.09 7.27 0.76
C ARG A 33 17.15 6.02 -0.13
N GLY A 34 18.07 5.97 -1.09
CA GLY A 34 18.25 4.79 -1.94
C GLY A 34 18.82 3.59 -1.18
N GLU A 35 19.75 3.83 -0.25
CA GLU A 35 20.29 2.79 0.63
C GLU A 35 19.19 2.26 1.57
N GLU A 36 18.46 3.16 2.24
CA GLU A 36 17.35 2.79 3.13
C GLU A 36 16.27 1.98 2.39
N PHE A 37 15.92 2.38 1.16
CA PHE A 37 14.98 1.64 0.31
C PHE A 37 15.49 0.25 -0.05
N ALA A 38 16.74 0.12 -0.51
CA ALA A 38 17.29 -1.18 -0.89
C ALA A 38 17.34 -2.17 0.30
N VAL A 39 17.69 -1.69 1.49
CA VAL A 39 17.67 -2.51 2.70
C VAL A 39 16.24 -2.90 3.08
N ALA A 40 15.29 -1.96 3.06
CA ALA A 40 13.88 -2.23 3.37
C ALA A 40 13.27 -3.23 2.37
N GLU A 41 13.55 -3.05 1.09
CA GLU A 41 13.05 -3.92 0.01
C GLU A 41 13.54 -5.37 0.12
N LEU A 42 14.76 -5.57 0.63
CA LEU A 42 15.33 -6.91 0.82
C LEU A 42 14.93 -7.57 2.15
N THR A 43 14.57 -6.78 3.17
CA THR A 43 14.26 -7.30 4.51
C THR A 43 12.77 -7.44 4.76
N ASN A 44 11.97 -6.43 4.41
CA ASN A 44 10.52 -6.43 4.54
C ASN A 44 9.90 -5.47 3.51
N PRO A 45 9.68 -5.92 2.26
CA PRO A 45 9.10 -5.08 1.22
C PRO A 45 7.67 -4.69 1.60
N VAL A 46 7.43 -3.38 1.68
CA VAL A 46 6.11 -2.82 2.00
C VAL A 46 5.52 -2.09 0.80
N ARG A 47 4.19 -2.06 0.68
CA ARG A 47 3.47 -1.40 -0.41
C ARG A 47 2.21 -0.71 0.10
N THR A 48 1.82 0.38 -0.57
CA THR A 48 0.48 0.96 -0.42
C THR A 48 -0.49 0.22 -1.35
N VAL A 49 -1.53 -0.39 -0.78
CA VAL A 49 -2.60 -1.05 -1.53
C VAL A 49 -3.75 -0.08 -1.80
N CYS A 50 -4.10 0.06 -3.07
CA CYS A 50 -5.32 0.71 -3.53
C CYS A 50 -6.23 -0.35 -4.17
N SER A 51 -7.51 -0.32 -3.84
CA SER A 51 -8.50 -1.30 -4.31
C SER A 51 -9.89 -0.65 -4.40
N THR A 52 -10.93 -1.46 -4.59
CA THR A 52 -12.33 -1.05 -4.52
C THR A 52 -13.12 -1.96 -3.59
N VAL A 53 -14.20 -1.45 -3.02
CA VAL A 53 -15.22 -2.23 -2.32
C VAL A 53 -16.54 -2.13 -3.06
N ALA A 54 -17.34 -3.19 -3.00
CA ALA A 54 -18.69 -3.19 -3.54
C ALA A 54 -19.59 -2.25 -2.72
N THR A 55 -20.63 -1.73 -3.35
CA THR A 55 -21.68 -0.98 -2.66
C THR A 55 -23.06 -1.57 -2.97
N ALA A 56 -24.04 -1.25 -2.14
CA ALA A 56 -25.43 -1.59 -2.38
C ALA A 56 -26.13 -0.64 -3.40
N PHE A 57 -25.43 0.37 -3.93
CA PHE A 57 -25.99 1.39 -4.79
C PHE A 57 -25.80 1.03 -6.27
N PRO A 58 -26.88 0.79 -7.05
CA PRO A 58 -26.76 0.38 -8.46
C PRO A 58 -26.05 1.39 -9.37
N LYS A 59 -26.18 2.69 -9.08
CA LYS A 59 -25.49 3.76 -9.80
C LYS A 59 -23.99 3.79 -9.55
N VAL A 60 -23.53 3.29 -8.39
CA VAL A 60 -22.14 3.33 -7.95
C VAL A 60 -21.76 1.94 -7.41
N PRO A 61 -21.66 0.91 -8.27
CA PRO A 61 -21.53 -0.48 -7.82
C PRO A 61 -20.25 -0.76 -7.02
N VAL A 62 -19.22 0.07 -7.20
CA VAL A 62 -17.96 0.02 -6.44
C VAL A 62 -17.47 1.41 -6.09
N ILE A 63 -16.72 1.53 -4.99
CA ILE A 63 -16.01 2.77 -4.61
C ILE A 63 -14.53 2.49 -4.33
N PRO A 64 -13.64 3.46 -4.60
CA PRO A 64 -12.22 3.28 -4.35
C PRO A 64 -11.88 3.38 -2.86
N VAL A 65 -11.01 2.48 -2.43
CA VAL A 65 -10.45 2.42 -1.08
C VAL A 65 -8.93 2.28 -1.15
N ARG A 66 -8.25 2.65 -0.08
CA ARG A 66 -6.82 2.37 0.09
C ARG A 66 -6.50 2.03 1.53
N VAL A 67 -5.34 1.40 1.75
CA VAL A 67 -4.75 1.34 3.09
C VAL A 67 -4.27 2.72 3.53
N SER A 68 -4.41 3.04 4.82
CA SER A 68 -3.99 4.32 5.38
C SER A 68 -2.47 4.49 5.40
N ARG A 69 -1.72 3.37 5.47
CA ARG A 69 -0.26 3.26 5.48
C ARG A 69 0.21 2.01 4.75
N GLU A 70 1.50 1.93 4.46
CA GLU A 70 2.12 0.79 3.79
C GLU A 70 1.97 -0.50 4.60
N ILE A 71 1.73 -1.61 3.91
CA ILE A 71 1.62 -2.96 4.49
C ILE A 71 2.67 -3.89 3.87
N PRO A 72 3.10 -4.96 4.56
CA PRO A 72 4.01 -5.95 4.00
C PRO A 72 3.44 -6.58 2.73
N MET A 73 4.30 -6.79 1.72
CA MET A 73 3.91 -7.30 0.40
C MET A 73 3.24 -8.67 0.48
N GLU A 74 3.69 -9.53 1.38
CA GLU A 74 3.12 -10.85 1.61
C GLU A 74 1.66 -10.81 2.12
N ARG A 75 1.24 -9.71 2.77
CA ARG A 75 -0.10 -9.56 3.36
C ARG A 75 -1.11 -8.91 2.41
N ILE A 76 -0.69 -8.52 1.21
CA ILE A 76 -1.56 -7.82 0.25
C ILE A 76 -2.80 -8.66 -0.08
N PHE A 77 -2.62 -9.96 -0.36
CA PHE A 77 -3.73 -10.84 -0.73
C PHE A 77 -4.70 -11.06 0.45
N ASP A 78 -4.20 -11.22 1.67
CA ASP A 78 -5.04 -11.34 2.86
C ASP A 78 -5.92 -10.08 3.08
N VAL A 79 -5.34 -8.89 2.86
CA VAL A 79 -6.07 -7.63 2.94
C VAL A 79 -7.14 -7.55 1.85
N MET A 80 -6.82 -7.97 0.62
CA MET A 80 -7.78 -8.03 -0.49
C MET A 80 -8.95 -8.98 -0.18
N GLU A 81 -8.71 -10.13 0.44
CA GLU A 81 -9.79 -11.02 0.87
C GLU A 81 -10.72 -10.39 1.91
N LYS A 82 -10.21 -9.54 2.80
CA LYS A 82 -11.03 -8.79 3.75
C LYS A 82 -11.84 -7.70 3.05
N ILE A 83 -11.23 -6.95 2.13
CA ILE A 83 -11.88 -5.92 1.32
C ILE A 83 -13.04 -6.52 0.52
N ASN A 84 -12.83 -7.67 -0.13
CA ASN A 84 -13.84 -8.33 -0.98
C ASN A 84 -15.10 -8.80 -0.22
N LYS A 85 -15.04 -8.90 1.11
CA LYS A 85 -16.20 -9.28 1.96
C LYS A 85 -17.07 -8.10 2.34
N ILE A 86 -16.64 -6.86 2.05
CA ILE A 86 -17.36 -5.65 2.42
C ILE A 86 -18.32 -5.26 1.30
N VAL A 87 -19.56 -4.94 1.70
CA VAL A 87 -20.51 -4.22 0.86
C VAL A 87 -20.92 -2.95 1.60
N VAL A 88 -20.63 -1.79 1.03
CA VAL A 88 -20.99 -0.50 1.60
C VAL A 88 -22.47 -0.21 1.30
N SER A 89 -23.31 -0.27 2.33
CA SER A 89 -24.76 -0.02 2.23
C SER A 89 -25.17 1.40 2.60
N GLU A 90 -24.24 2.18 3.16
CA GLU A 90 -24.49 3.55 3.64
C GLU A 90 -23.74 4.57 2.78
N ARG A 91 -24.23 5.81 2.77
CA ARG A 91 -23.51 6.90 2.12
C ARG A 91 -22.29 7.26 2.96
N VAL A 92 -21.11 7.20 2.34
CA VAL A 92 -19.83 7.45 3.00
C VAL A 92 -19.09 8.60 2.33
N GLU A 93 -18.36 9.37 3.15
CA GLU A 93 -17.50 10.44 2.68
C GLU A 93 -16.06 9.97 2.49
N LYS A 94 -15.27 10.77 1.78
CA LYS A 94 -13.82 10.56 1.67
C LYS A 94 -13.18 10.58 3.06
N GLY A 95 -12.34 9.60 3.33
CA GLY A 95 -11.64 9.42 4.61
C GLY A 95 -12.38 8.50 5.59
N THR A 96 -13.61 8.09 5.28
CA THR A 96 -14.34 7.10 6.09
C THR A 96 -13.54 5.81 6.22
N VAL A 97 -13.39 5.31 7.44
CA VAL A 97 -12.72 4.06 7.74
C VAL A 97 -13.73 2.92 7.63
N LEU A 98 -13.46 1.94 6.76
CA LEU A 98 -14.30 0.74 6.61
C LEU A 98 -13.81 -0.42 7.47
N ILE A 99 -12.50 -0.52 7.65
CA ILE A 99 -11.87 -1.49 8.56
C ILE A 99 -10.76 -0.77 9.33
N GLU A 100 -10.86 -0.80 10.65
CA GLU A 100 -9.78 -0.39 11.55
C GLU A 100 -8.79 -1.54 11.75
N ASP A 101 -7.49 -1.21 11.79
CA ASP A 101 -6.40 -2.15 12.07
C ASP A 101 -6.52 -3.49 11.32
N VAL A 102 -6.55 -3.41 10.00
CA VAL A 102 -6.77 -4.57 9.13
C VAL A 102 -5.72 -5.65 9.42
N LEU A 103 -6.18 -6.79 9.92
CA LEU A 103 -5.35 -7.95 10.29
C LEU A 103 -4.25 -7.65 11.34
N GLY A 104 -4.41 -6.61 12.17
CA GLY A 104 -3.42 -6.23 13.18
C GLY A 104 -2.16 -5.56 12.61
N LEU A 105 -2.23 -5.01 11.39
CA LEU A 105 -1.10 -4.40 10.68
C LEU A 105 -0.86 -2.92 11.06
N GLY A 106 -1.68 -2.36 11.95
CA GLY A 106 -1.73 -0.94 12.26
C GLY A 106 -2.25 -0.07 11.11
N ALA A 107 -2.83 -0.67 10.06
CA ALA A 107 -3.30 0.00 8.85
C ALA A 107 -4.83 -0.06 8.75
N ASN A 108 -5.46 1.04 8.31
CA ASN A 108 -6.91 1.09 8.13
C ASN A 108 -7.27 1.01 6.66
N ILE A 109 -8.44 0.46 6.32
CA ILE A 109 -9.02 0.59 4.97
C ILE A 109 -9.89 1.82 4.95
N ILE A 110 -9.55 2.79 4.09
CA ILE A 110 -10.23 4.08 4.01
C ILE A 110 -10.79 4.35 2.62
N VAL A 111 -11.94 5.00 2.56
CA VAL A 111 -12.58 5.46 1.32
C VAL A 111 -11.86 6.68 0.78
N THR A 112 -11.64 6.76 -0.53
CA THR A 112 -10.92 7.88 -1.17
C THR A 112 -11.78 8.76 -2.06
N SER A 113 -13.06 8.42 -2.25
CA SER A 113 -14.03 9.16 -3.07
C SER A 113 -15.19 9.69 -2.24
N SER A 114 -15.78 10.80 -2.67
CA SER A 114 -17.00 11.41 -2.10
C SER A 114 -18.27 11.11 -2.92
N ILE A 115 -18.17 10.26 -3.95
CA ILE A 115 -19.26 9.99 -4.90
C ILE A 115 -20.56 9.47 -4.24
N LEU A 116 -20.49 8.85 -3.06
CA LEU A 116 -21.67 8.39 -2.32
C LEU A 116 -22.28 9.46 -1.42
N SER A 117 -21.51 10.50 -1.07
CA SER A 117 -22.00 11.62 -0.25
C SER A 117 -22.73 12.69 -1.07
N GLU A 118 -22.46 12.77 -2.38
CA GLU A 118 -23.09 13.74 -3.27
C GLU A 118 -24.59 13.45 -3.41
N GLN A 119 -25.43 14.43 -3.06
CA GLN A 119 -26.87 14.42 -3.34
C GLN A 119 -27.07 14.94 -4.76
N GLU A 120 -27.45 14.07 -5.70
CA GLU A 120 -28.24 14.48 -6.88
C GLU A 120 -29.70 14.69 -6.47
#